data_AF-A0A411WXM2-F1
#
_entry.id   AF-A0A411WXM2-F1
#
_cell.length_a   1.000
_cell.length_b   1.000
_cell.length_c   1.000
_cell.angle_alpha   90.00
_cell.angle_beta   90.00
_cell.angle_gamma   90.00
#
_symmetry.space_group_name_H-M   'P 1'
#
loop_
_entity.id
_entity.type
_entity.pdbx_description
1 polymer ?
#
loop_
_entity_poly.entity_id
_entity_poly.type
_entity_poly.pdbx_seq_one_letter_code
_entity_poly.pdbx_strand_id
1 'polypeptide(L)'
;MRRFLAIAMLATLYSSALAAAGLPRFTGTLAAQTHREHPVQLAPGDFVQGLLAGQGMRLVLLDRDGQRARILAKGRRDEQDFMFIAGDRGPYTLDVRAPVAGSYELQLTRQVPRAAQVAPPVLPDSPRLRALRETLAGGGGTEAFWAEAAAGGGPLVETAGVVPALEKDEVLLTFLWRGAVANVRILGAPSSDHDAMARLGDSDVWYRSYRVPASTRLSYRLAPDVPDFDGMPSQRRRAILATAQRDPLNPRSFPVKPLDRFDGNSVLELPAAPPQAWVEPRPGIAPGTVETLRLASRELGNERDIVLYRPAGWQPGAAGNALVVLFDAENLANEVPASVILDNLAGSGALPRTAGILVANPSAESRGAELPPNPAFARFLATELMPWARARGVYAEAAKTVIGGASYGGLAAAHAGLRHPELFGNVYSQSGSFWWSPGREEPEWLTREFAGAPAVPVRFLLEAGLYETGRAGSPGILDTTRHLRDVLRAKGYQVAYREFAAGHDWYHWRGSLGDGLVELLGKR
;
A
#
# COMPACT_ATOMS: atom_id res chain seq x y z
N MET A 1 -12.84 -37.84 -15.18
CA MET A 1 -13.76 -37.48 -14.07
C MET A 1 -13.56 -36.02 -13.72
N ARG A 2 -14.45 -35.15 -14.20
CA ARG A 2 -14.43 -33.69 -13.96
C ARG A 2 -15.00 -33.43 -12.56
N ARG A 3 -14.21 -32.81 -11.68
CA ARG A 3 -14.68 -32.34 -10.37
C ARG A 3 -15.44 -31.03 -10.57
N PHE A 4 -16.76 -31.07 -10.36
CA PHE A 4 -17.60 -29.89 -10.25
C PHE A 4 -17.32 -29.21 -8.91
N LEU A 5 -16.93 -27.94 -8.96
CA LEU A 5 -16.81 -27.05 -7.81
C LEU A 5 -18.23 -26.57 -7.47
N ALA A 6 -18.81 -27.09 -6.40
CA ALA A 6 -20.08 -26.60 -5.87
C ALA A 6 -19.81 -25.30 -5.09
N ILE A 7 -20.18 -24.16 -5.69
CA ILE A 7 -20.22 -22.87 -4.99
C ILE A 7 -21.50 -22.87 -4.15
N ALA A 8 -21.36 -23.18 -2.86
CA ALA A 8 -22.42 -22.98 -1.88
C ALA A 8 -22.54 -21.48 -1.58
N MET A 9 -23.57 -20.83 -2.13
CA MET A 9 -24.00 -19.51 -1.67
C MET A 9 -24.54 -19.64 -0.24
N LEU A 10 -23.76 -19.20 0.75
CA LEU A 10 -24.29 -18.86 2.07
C LEU A 10 -25.17 -17.63 1.91
N ALA A 11 -26.48 -17.84 1.82
CA ALA A 11 -27.47 -16.79 2.03
C ALA A 11 -27.51 -16.47 3.53
N THR A 12 -26.80 -15.42 3.94
CA THR A 12 -26.98 -14.82 5.26
C THR A 12 -28.36 -14.18 5.33
N LEU A 13 -29.19 -14.74 6.20
CA LEU A 13 -30.52 -14.26 6.57
C LEU A 13 -30.41 -12.88 7.26
N TYR A 14 -30.38 -11.81 6.46
CA TYR A 14 -30.90 -10.51 6.90
C TYR A 14 -32.37 -10.44 6.50
N SER A 15 -33.22 -10.90 7.41
CA SER A 15 -34.67 -10.70 7.35
C SER A 15 -34.98 -9.22 7.61
N SER A 16 -34.90 -8.39 6.58
CA SER A 16 -35.74 -7.19 6.53
C SER A 16 -37.10 -7.62 6.01
N ALA A 17 -38.02 -7.84 6.94
CA ALA A 17 -39.43 -8.06 6.65
C ALA A 17 -40.02 -6.78 6.02
N LEU A 18 -39.88 -6.65 4.71
CA LEU A 18 -40.69 -5.79 3.84
C LEU A 18 -41.02 -6.59 2.58
N ALA A 19 -42.13 -7.33 2.71
CA ALA A 19 -43.04 -7.86 1.70
C ALA A 19 -42.47 -8.84 0.63
N ALA A 20 -42.52 -10.15 0.95
CA ALA A 20 -42.58 -11.22 -0.04
C ALA A 20 -44.01 -11.63 -0.44
N ALA A 21 -45.05 -10.91 0.02
CA ALA A 21 -46.43 -11.21 -0.31
C ALA A 21 -46.93 -10.33 -1.48
N GLY A 22 -47.17 -10.94 -2.65
CA GLY A 22 -48.07 -10.42 -3.68
C GLY A 22 -47.47 -9.85 -4.98
N LEU A 23 -46.17 -9.97 -5.25
CA LEU A 23 -45.62 -9.52 -6.54
C LEU A 23 -46.19 -10.35 -7.71
N PRO A 24 -46.49 -9.72 -8.85
CA PRO A 24 -47.22 -10.39 -9.92
C PRO A 24 -46.39 -11.49 -10.59
N ARG A 25 -47.06 -12.62 -10.83
CA ARG A 25 -46.56 -13.75 -11.63
C ARG A 25 -47.55 -14.03 -12.74
N PHE A 26 -47.06 -14.07 -13.96
CA PHE A 26 -47.84 -14.29 -15.17
C PHE A 26 -47.34 -15.54 -15.86
N THR A 27 -48.26 -16.39 -16.32
CA THR A 27 -47.94 -17.55 -17.15
C THR A 27 -48.82 -17.55 -18.38
N GLY A 28 -48.34 -18.20 -19.45
CA GLY A 28 -49.16 -18.37 -20.64
C GLY A 28 -48.44 -19.09 -21.75
N THR A 29 -49.20 -19.40 -22.80
CA THR A 29 -48.69 -19.94 -24.06
C THR A 29 -48.96 -18.94 -25.17
N LEU A 30 -47.97 -18.72 -26.03
CA LEU A 30 -48.05 -17.81 -27.17
C LEU A 30 -47.77 -18.59 -28.46
N ALA A 31 -48.49 -18.24 -29.52
CA ALA A 31 -48.16 -18.70 -30.86
C ALA A 31 -46.94 -17.93 -31.39
N ALA A 32 -46.28 -18.47 -32.41
CA ALA A 32 -45.14 -17.81 -33.04
C ALA A 32 -45.54 -16.42 -33.57
N GLN A 33 -44.66 -15.44 -33.40
CA GLN A 33 -44.83 -14.04 -33.77
C GLN A 33 -46.00 -13.31 -33.05
N THR A 34 -46.47 -13.85 -31.92
CA THR A 34 -47.47 -13.18 -31.07
C THR A 34 -46.84 -12.61 -29.80
N HIS A 35 -47.60 -11.79 -29.07
CA HIS A 35 -47.16 -11.20 -27.82
C HIS A 35 -48.30 -11.08 -26.81
N ARG A 36 -47.97 -10.91 -25.53
CA ARG A 36 -48.94 -10.63 -24.47
C ARG A 36 -48.39 -9.58 -23.52
N GLU A 37 -49.22 -8.58 -23.30
CA GLU A 37 -48.96 -7.45 -22.44
C GLU A 37 -49.47 -7.69 -21.02
N HIS A 38 -48.64 -7.34 -20.04
CA HIS A 38 -48.92 -7.43 -18.61
C HIS A 38 -48.70 -6.07 -17.96
N PRO A 39 -49.77 -5.30 -17.69
CA PRO A 39 -49.67 -4.02 -17.00
C PRO A 39 -49.02 -4.23 -15.62
N VAL A 40 -48.12 -3.32 -15.24
CA VAL A 40 -47.48 -3.32 -13.93
C VAL A 40 -47.64 -1.97 -13.25
N GLN A 41 -47.98 -2.00 -11.97
CA GLN A 41 -48.16 -0.79 -11.17
C GLN A 41 -46.82 -0.36 -10.56
N LEU A 42 -46.24 0.69 -11.14
CA LEU A 42 -44.92 1.23 -10.75
C LEU A 42 -45.01 2.73 -10.54
N ALA A 43 -44.32 3.25 -9.52
CA ALA A 43 -44.08 4.68 -9.37
C ALA A 43 -42.73 5.08 -9.98
N PRO A 44 -42.55 6.35 -10.41
CA PRO A 44 -41.25 6.84 -10.87
C PRO A 44 -40.16 6.62 -9.82
N GLY A 45 -39.04 6.04 -10.24
CA GLY A 45 -37.91 5.71 -9.40
C GLY A 45 -37.95 4.32 -8.76
N ASP A 46 -39.05 3.54 -8.91
CA ASP A 46 -39.12 2.16 -8.41
C ASP A 46 -38.03 1.29 -9.04
N PHE A 47 -37.34 0.51 -8.21
CA PHE A 47 -36.40 -0.51 -8.66
C PHE A 47 -37.13 -1.83 -8.80
N VAL A 48 -37.13 -2.38 -10.01
CA VAL A 48 -37.82 -3.63 -10.34
C VAL A 48 -36.79 -4.66 -10.76
N GLN A 49 -36.92 -5.87 -10.21
CA GLN A 49 -36.22 -7.07 -10.63
C GLN A 49 -37.23 -8.18 -10.90
N GLY A 50 -36.96 -9.01 -11.90
CA GLY A 50 -37.77 -10.16 -12.21
C GLY A 50 -37.08 -11.16 -13.10
N LEU A 51 -37.83 -12.20 -13.45
CA LEU A 51 -37.40 -13.35 -14.22
C LEU A 51 -38.38 -13.58 -15.36
N LEU A 52 -37.86 -13.85 -16.55
CA LEU A 52 -38.62 -14.44 -17.66
C LEU A 52 -38.07 -15.83 -17.96
N ALA A 53 -38.90 -16.85 -17.78
CA ALA A 53 -38.66 -18.21 -18.25
C ALA A 53 -39.51 -18.50 -19.50
N GLY A 54 -38.92 -19.17 -20.50
CA GLY A 54 -39.56 -19.53 -21.76
C GLY A 54 -38.56 -19.49 -22.92
N GLN A 55 -38.40 -20.62 -23.60
CA GLN A 55 -37.42 -20.77 -24.67
C GLN A 55 -37.65 -19.75 -25.79
N GLY A 56 -36.64 -18.93 -26.08
CA GLY A 56 -36.68 -17.90 -27.12
C GLY A 56 -37.57 -16.69 -26.81
N MET A 57 -38.22 -16.64 -25.64
CA MET A 57 -39.12 -15.54 -25.26
C MET A 57 -38.35 -14.25 -25.00
N ARG A 58 -38.96 -13.13 -25.39
CA ARG A 58 -38.40 -11.78 -25.21
C ARG A 58 -39.30 -10.97 -24.30
N LEU A 59 -38.71 -10.04 -23.56
CA LEU A 59 -39.43 -9.12 -22.70
C LEU A 59 -39.12 -7.69 -23.10
N VAL A 60 -40.16 -6.90 -23.34
CA VAL A 60 -40.08 -5.48 -23.66
C VAL A 60 -40.86 -4.70 -22.62
N LEU A 61 -40.28 -3.61 -22.12
CA LEU A 61 -40.97 -2.64 -21.28
C LEU A 61 -41.57 -1.57 -22.20
N LEU A 62 -42.88 -1.38 -22.15
CA LEU A 62 -43.62 -0.35 -22.86
C LEU A 62 -44.06 0.74 -21.89
N ASP A 63 -44.03 2.00 -22.34
CA ASP A 63 -44.52 3.16 -21.57
C ASP A 63 -46.02 3.44 -21.83
N ARG A 64 -46.53 4.56 -21.29
CA ARG A 64 -47.93 4.98 -21.40
C ARG A 64 -48.44 5.12 -22.84
N ASP A 65 -47.54 5.41 -23.79
CA ASP A 65 -47.85 5.61 -25.20
C ASP A 65 -47.69 4.31 -26.01
N GLY A 66 -47.43 3.19 -25.33
CA GLY A 66 -47.11 1.90 -25.95
C GLY A 66 -45.72 1.88 -26.61
N GLN A 67 -44.89 2.91 -26.39
CA GLN A 67 -43.57 2.99 -26.98
C GLN A 67 -42.57 2.14 -26.20
N ARG A 68 -41.60 1.59 -26.91
CA ARG A 68 -40.55 0.77 -26.31
C ARG A 68 -39.66 1.64 -25.41
N ALA A 69 -39.82 1.50 -24.11
CA ALA A 69 -38.93 2.10 -23.12
C ALA A 69 -37.61 1.30 -23.02
N ARG A 70 -37.69 -0.04 -22.98
CA ARG A 70 -36.50 -0.89 -22.83
C ARG A 70 -36.73 -2.31 -23.33
N ILE A 71 -35.67 -2.99 -23.80
CA ILE A 71 -35.67 -4.44 -23.98
C ILE A 71 -35.05 -5.06 -22.74
N LEU A 72 -35.82 -5.87 -22.03
CA LEU A 72 -35.45 -6.46 -20.74
C LEU A 72 -34.90 -7.89 -20.90
N ALA A 73 -35.42 -8.66 -21.86
CA ALA A 73 -34.92 -10.00 -22.18
C ALA A 73 -34.89 -10.21 -23.70
N LYS A 74 -33.84 -10.84 -24.22
CA LYS A 74 -33.58 -10.98 -25.67
C LYS A 74 -33.86 -12.39 -26.22
N GLY A 75 -34.24 -13.34 -25.37
CA GLY A 75 -34.52 -14.73 -25.76
C GLY A 75 -33.25 -15.55 -25.99
N ARG A 76 -32.14 -15.22 -25.32
CA ARG A 76 -30.84 -15.90 -25.49
C ARG A 76 -30.66 -17.11 -24.59
N ARG A 77 -31.51 -17.25 -23.57
CA ARG A 77 -31.51 -18.31 -22.57
C ARG A 77 -32.96 -18.65 -22.24
N ASP A 78 -33.18 -19.87 -21.77
CA ASP A 78 -34.51 -20.33 -21.35
C ASP A 78 -35.01 -19.57 -20.12
N GLU A 79 -34.08 -19.08 -19.29
CA GLU A 79 -34.37 -18.24 -18.13
C GLU A 79 -33.47 -16.98 -18.17
N GLN A 80 -34.08 -15.81 -17.98
CA GLN A 80 -33.43 -14.51 -18.12
C GLN A 80 -33.89 -13.56 -17.00
N ASP A 81 -32.96 -13.18 -16.14
CA ASP A 81 -33.16 -12.08 -15.19
C ASP A 81 -33.29 -10.74 -15.92
N PHE A 82 -34.15 -9.87 -15.40
CA PHE A 82 -34.22 -8.48 -15.81
C PHE A 82 -34.29 -7.54 -14.62
N MET A 83 -33.81 -6.33 -14.83
CA MET A 83 -33.90 -5.24 -13.86
C MET A 83 -34.02 -3.89 -14.55
N PHE A 84 -34.78 -2.98 -13.95
CA PHE A 84 -34.91 -1.60 -14.41
C PHE A 84 -35.35 -0.67 -13.29
N ILE A 85 -35.15 0.63 -13.54
CA ILE A 85 -35.74 1.71 -12.75
C ILE A 85 -36.91 2.26 -13.56
N ALA A 86 -38.10 2.36 -12.95
CA ALA A 86 -39.24 2.99 -13.59
C ALA A 86 -38.96 4.50 -13.77
N GLY A 87 -39.19 5.02 -14.98
CA GLY A 87 -39.07 6.44 -15.27
C GLY A 87 -40.38 7.19 -15.01
N ASP A 88 -40.47 8.42 -15.53
CA ASP A 88 -41.63 9.30 -15.45
C ASP A 88 -42.72 8.99 -16.49
N ARG A 89 -42.41 8.18 -17.51
CA ARG A 89 -43.34 7.85 -18.61
C ARG A 89 -44.31 6.69 -18.33
N GLY A 90 -44.45 6.28 -17.06
CA GLY A 90 -45.46 5.27 -16.67
C GLY A 90 -46.91 5.72 -16.94
N PRO A 91 -47.93 4.86 -16.84
CA PRO A 91 -47.86 3.46 -16.44
C PRO A 91 -47.06 2.60 -17.42
N TYR A 92 -46.49 1.51 -16.93
CA TYR A 92 -45.64 0.63 -17.71
C TYR A 92 -46.32 -0.72 -17.95
N THR A 93 -46.01 -1.33 -19.08
CA THR A 93 -46.48 -2.66 -19.45
C THR A 93 -45.29 -3.56 -19.77
N LEU A 94 -45.30 -4.77 -19.21
CA LEU A 94 -44.35 -5.82 -19.54
C LEU A 94 -44.91 -6.67 -20.68
N ASP A 95 -44.30 -6.54 -21.84
CA ASP A 95 -44.73 -7.18 -23.08
C ASP A 95 -43.86 -8.39 -23.39
N VAL A 96 -44.42 -9.60 -23.19
CA VAL A 96 -43.77 -10.86 -23.52
C VAL A 96 -44.02 -11.17 -24.98
N ARG A 97 -42.95 -11.23 -25.78
CA ARG A 97 -43.00 -11.51 -27.21
C ARG A 97 -42.44 -12.88 -27.51
N ALA A 98 -43.13 -13.63 -28.36
CA ALA A 98 -42.80 -15.00 -28.73
C ALA A 98 -42.35 -15.09 -30.20
N PRO A 99 -41.04 -15.00 -30.50
CA PRO A 99 -40.54 -15.27 -31.86
C PRO A 99 -40.90 -16.68 -32.35
N VAL A 100 -40.96 -17.64 -31.45
CA VAL A 100 -41.41 -19.02 -31.69
C VAL A 100 -42.54 -19.35 -30.72
N ALA A 101 -43.40 -20.30 -31.09
CA ALA A 101 -44.48 -20.73 -30.20
C ALA A 101 -43.92 -21.41 -28.95
N GLY A 102 -44.51 -21.14 -27.79
CA GLY A 102 -44.05 -21.72 -26.54
C GLY A 102 -44.77 -21.17 -25.30
N SER A 103 -44.56 -21.85 -24.17
CA SER A 103 -44.98 -21.37 -22.87
C SER A 103 -43.95 -20.40 -22.29
N TYR A 104 -44.42 -19.47 -21.47
CA TYR A 104 -43.58 -18.60 -20.67
C TYR A 104 -44.12 -18.45 -19.25
N GLU A 105 -43.20 -18.05 -18.38
CA GLU A 105 -43.47 -17.58 -17.04
C GLU A 105 -42.71 -16.27 -16.82
N LEU A 106 -43.43 -15.22 -16.44
CA LEU A 106 -42.88 -13.90 -16.11
C LEU A 106 -43.18 -13.63 -14.64
N GLN A 107 -42.15 -13.37 -13.84
CA GLN A 107 -42.29 -13.10 -12.42
C GLN A 107 -41.54 -11.84 -12.03
N LEU A 108 -42.18 -10.95 -11.26
CA LEU A 108 -41.45 -9.91 -10.51
C LEU A 108 -40.94 -10.52 -9.21
N THR A 109 -39.64 -10.47 -9.01
CA THR A 109 -38.97 -11.01 -7.82
C THR A 109 -38.66 -9.91 -6.81
N ARG A 110 -38.62 -8.64 -7.24
CA ARG A 110 -38.45 -7.49 -6.35
C ARG A 110 -39.06 -6.22 -6.96
N GLN A 111 -39.75 -5.44 -6.13
CA GLN A 111 -40.10 -4.04 -6.42
C GLN A 111 -39.79 -3.23 -5.17
N VAL A 112 -38.83 -2.30 -5.25
CA VAL A 112 -38.45 -1.43 -4.14
C VAL A 112 -38.83 0.01 -4.49
N PRO A 113 -39.87 0.57 -3.85
CA PRO A 113 -40.24 1.96 -4.04
C PRO A 113 -39.06 2.90 -3.81
N ARG A 114 -38.99 4.02 -4.53
CA ARG A 114 -37.87 4.97 -4.40
C ARG A 114 -37.62 5.39 -2.94
N ALA A 115 -38.68 5.64 -2.17
CA ALA A 115 -38.58 6.01 -0.76
C ALA A 115 -38.05 4.88 0.16
N ALA A 116 -38.15 3.62 -0.28
CA ALA A 116 -37.65 2.45 0.45
C ALA A 116 -36.27 1.98 -0.02
N GLN A 117 -35.69 2.60 -1.05
CA GLN A 117 -34.33 2.31 -1.53
C GLN A 117 -33.30 2.93 -0.58
N VAL A 118 -33.17 2.34 0.59
CA VAL A 118 -32.17 2.71 1.59
C VAL A 118 -31.07 1.66 1.55
N ALA A 119 -29.83 2.09 1.31
CA ALA A 119 -28.68 1.19 1.42
C ALA A 119 -28.56 0.72 2.88
N PRO A 120 -28.31 -0.57 3.12
CA PRO A 120 -28.07 -1.05 4.48
C PRO A 120 -26.88 -0.30 5.09
N PRO A 121 -26.92 0.03 6.39
CA PRO A 121 -25.83 0.73 7.04
C PRO A 121 -24.57 -0.15 6.98
N VAL A 122 -23.47 0.42 6.47
CA VAL A 122 -22.16 -0.23 6.54
C VAL A 122 -21.73 -0.20 8.00
N LEU A 123 -21.65 -1.38 8.63
CA LEU A 123 -21.23 -1.48 10.02
C LEU A 123 -19.69 -1.53 10.07
N PRO A 124 -19.05 -0.82 11.02
CA PRO A 124 -17.60 -0.92 11.18
C PRO A 124 -17.20 -2.34 11.58
N ASP A 125 -16.05 -2.82 11.14
CA ASP A 125 -15.51 -4.12 11.55
C ASP A 125 -15.18 -4.16 13.05
N SER A 126 -14.81 -3.01 13.61
CA SER A 126 -14.41 -2.82 15.01
C SER A 126 -15.56 -3.09 15.98
N PRO A 127 -15.43 -4.03 16.94
CA PRO A 127 -16.42 -4.22 17.99
C PRO A 127 -16.60 -2.97 18.86
N ARG A 128 -15.54 -2.21 19.13
CA ARG A 128 -15.64 -0.97 19.91
C ARG A 128 -16.46 0.10 19.19
N LEU A 129 -16.25 0.28 17.88
CA LEU A 129 -17.06 1.21 17.10
C LEU A 129 -18.51 0.76 16.94
N ARG A 130 -18.78 -0.55 16.90
CA ARG A 130 -20.16 -1.08 16.92
C ARG A 130 -20.86 -0.75 18.24
N ALA A 131 -20.21 -0.99 19.37
CA ALA A 131 -20.73 -0.66 20.70
C ALA A 131 -20.94 0.85 20.87
N LEU A 132 -20.02 1.69 20.38
CA LEU A 132 -20.20 3.13 20.39
C LEU A 132 -21.41 3.56 19.55
N ARG A 133 -21.60 2.96 18.37
CA ARG A 133 -22.77 3.27 17.55
C ARG A 133 -24.08 2.93 18.26
N GLU A 134 -24.14 1.81 18.98
CA GLU A 134 -25.32 1.45 19.79
C GLU A 134 -25.54 2.46 20.92
N THR A 135 -24.47 2.87 21.60
CA THR A 135 -24.50 3.95 22.61
C THR A 135 -25.08 5.25 22.02
N LEU A 136 -24.62 5.67 20.85
CA LEU A 136 -25.09 6.86 20.15
C LEU A 136 -26.57 6.74 19.73
N ALA A 137 -26.98 5.57 19.23
CA ALA A 137 -28.38 5.32 18.88
C ALA A 137 -29.31 5.35 20.11
N GLY A 138 -28.78 5.02 21.30
CA GLY A 138 -29.47 5.16 22.58
C GLY A 138 -29.42 6.56 23.20
N GLY A 139 -28.84 7.57 22.52
CA GLY A 139 -28.72 8.94 23.02
C GLY A 139 -27.52 9.20 23.94
N GLY A 140 -26.59 8.24 24.06
CA GLY A 140 -25.32 8.42 24.78
C GLY A 140 -24.30 9.27 24.00
N GLY A 141 -23.22 9.67 24.68
CA GLY A 141 -22.13 10.48 24.11
C GLY A 141 -20.86 9.70 23.76
N THR A 142 -19.82 10.40 23.31
CA THR A 142 -18.54 9.82 22.85
C THR A 142 -17.40 9.93 23.88
N GLU A 143 -17.61 10.61 25.02
CA GLU A 143 -16.53 10.90 25.98
C GLU A 143 -15.87 9.64 26.56
N ALA A 144 -16.65 8.63 26.94
CA ALA A 144 -16.11 7.39 27.48
C ALA A 144 -15.23 6.66 26.46
N PHE A 145 -15.65 6.64 25.19
CA PHE A 145 -14.88 6.06 24.09
C PHE A 145 -13.56 6.81 23.88
N TRP A 146 -13.58 8.14 23.92
CA TRP A 146 -12.37 8.94 23.76
C TRP A 146 -11.40 8.81 24.94
N ALA A 147 -11.91 8.70 26.16
CA ALA A 147 -11.08 8.42 27.34
C ALA A 147 -10.38 7.05 27.21
N GLU A 148 -11.10 6.03 26.75
CA GLU A 148 -10.54 4.70 26.47
C GLU A 148 -9.48 4.74 25.36
N ALA A 149 -9.79 5.39 24.23
CA ALA A 149 -8.87 5.52 23.10
C ALA A 149 -7.58 6.28 23.47
N ALA A 150 -7.70 7.36 24.25
CA ALA A 150 -6.56 8.12 24.74
C ALA A 150 -5.67 7.31 25.69
N ALA A 151 -6.26 6.49 26.56
CA ALA A 151 -5.52 5.57 27.42
C ALA A 151 -4.76 4.50 26.62
N GLY A 152 -5.25 4.14 25.42
CA GLY A 152 -4.61 3.20 24.50
C GLY A 152 -3.40 3.75 23.74
N GLY A 153 -3.22 5.08 23.66
CA GLY A 153 -2.01 5.69 23.11
C GLY A 153 -1.88 5.62 21.59
N GLY A 154 -2.99 5.59 20.83
CA GLY A 154 -2.97 5.56 19.37
C GLY A 154 -4.04 4.66 18.78
N PRO A 155 -3.90 4.22 17.50
CA PRO A 155 -4.93 3.50 16.79
C PRO A 155 -5.39 2.29 17.59
N LEU A 156 -6.70 2.00 17.56
CA LEU A 156 -7.23 0.83 18.25
C LEU A 156 -6.65 -0.43 17.61
N VAL A 157 -6.23 -1.35 18.46
CA VAL A 157 -5.70 -2.65 18.07
C VAL A 157 -6.65 -3.72 18.62
N GLU A 158 -7.38 -4.39 17.74
CA GLU A 158 -8.44 -5.33 18.11
C GLU A 158 -8.13 -6.72 17.52
N THR A 159 -8.10 -7.74 18.38
CA THR A 159 -7.74 -9.14 18.03
C THR A 159 -8.90 -10.12 18.22
N ALA A 160 -10.03 -9.65 18.77
CA ALA A 160 -11.21 -10.47 19.06
C ALA A 160 -12.48 -9.65 18.84
N GLY A 161 -13.61 -10.31 18.56
CA GLY A 161 -14.92 -9.66 18.37
C GLY A 161 -15.07 -8.89 17.07
N VAL A 162 -14.07 -8.91 16.20
CA VAL A 162 -14.09 -8.29 14.86
C VAL A 162 -15.03 -9.08 13.94
N VAL A 163 -15.79 -8.36 13.10
CA VAL A 163 -16.75 -8.97 12.16
C VAL A 163 -16.54 -8.41 10.76
N PRO A 164 -16.24 -9.26 9.75
CA PRO A 164 -16.01 -10.72 9.83
C PRO A 164 -14.87 -11.14 10.78
N ALA A 165 -14.78 -12.41 11.16
CA ALA A 165 -13.69 -12.88 12.03
C ALA A 165 -12.30 -12.58 11.41
N LEU A 166 -11.30 -12.37 12.25
CA LEU A 166 -9.92 -12.19 11.81
C LEU A 166 -9.31 -13.53 11.39
N GLU A 167 -8.47 -13.49 10.36
CA GLU A 167 -7.64 -14.64 10.00
C GLU A 167 -6.53 -14.88 11.05
N LYS A 168 -5.85 -16.02 10.96
CA LYS A 168 -4.70 -16.31 11.81
C LYS A 168 -3.61 -15.25 11.60
N ASP A 169 -3.05 -14.75 12.71
CA ASP A 169 -2.00 -13.72 12.74
C ASP A 169 -2.44 -12.36 12.16
N GLU A 170 -3.75 -12.14 12.00
CA GLU A 170 -4.35 -10.86 11.59
C GLU A 170 -4.82 -10.05 12.80
N VAL A 171 -4.77 -8.73 12.68
CA VAL A 171 -5.23 -7.76 13.67
C VAL A 171 -6.04 -6.68 12.97
N LEU A 172 -7.12 -6.22 13.59
CA LEU A 172 -7.83 -5.02 13.13
C LEU A 172 -7.17 -3.79 13.74
N LEU A 173 -6.60 -2.95 12.87
CA LEU A 173 -6.01 -1.67 13.20
C LEU A 173 -6.97 -0.55 12.80
N THR A 174 -7.48 0.21 13.78
CA THR A 174 -8.43 1.29 13.55
C THR A 174 -7.84 2.65 13.92
N PHE A 175 -7.55 3.47 12.93
CA PHE A 175 -7.15 4.86 13.12
C PHE A 175 -8.35 5.70 13.52
N LEU A 176 -8.14 6.70 14.38
CA LEU A 176 -9.19 7.56 14.92
C LEU A 176 -8.81 9.03 14.78
N TRP A 177 -9.82 9.89 14.62
CA TRP A 177 -9.67 11.33 14.72
C TRP A 177 -10.91 11.96 15.34
N ARG A 178 -10.72 12.93 16.24
CA ARG A 178 -11.79 13.62 16.97
C ARG A 178 -12.09 14.99 16.37
N GLY A 179 -13.34 15.23 15.99
CA GLY A 179 -13.87 16.58 15.78
C GLY A 179 -13.43 17.33 14.51
N ALA A 180 -13.00 16.63 13.45
CA ALA A 180 -12.86 17.28 12.14
C ALA A 180 -14.22 17.66 11.57
N VAL A 181 -14.26 18.75 10.79
CA VAL A 181 -15.50 19.33 10.25
C VAL A 181 -15.89 18.67 8.94
N ALA A 182 -14.95 18.55 8.00
CA ALA A 182 -15.23 18.18 6.62
C ALA A 182 -14.75 16.77 6.27
N ASN A 183 -13.50 16.44 6.57
CA ASN A 183 -12.91 15.16 6.23
C ASN A 183 -11.66 14.86 7.07
N VAL A 184 -11.21 13.61 7.07
CA VAL A 184 -9.89 13.25 7.58
C VAL A 184 -9.24 12.27 6.62
N ARG A 185 -7.94 12.46 6.35
CA ARG A 185 -7.11 11.60 5.52
C ARG A 185 -5.98 10.98 6.32
N ILE A 186 -5.57 9.77 5.95
CA ILE A 186 -4.39 9.09 6.49
C ILE A 186 -3.26 9.23 5.49
N LEU A 187 -2.07 9.62 5.95
CA LEU A 187 -0.85 9.67 5.16
C LEU A 187 0.13 8.60 5.68
N GLY A 188 0.46 7.63 4.84
CA GLY A 188 1.34 6.51 5.18
C GLY A 188 0.64 5.15 5.03
N ALA A 189 1.34 4.09 5.44
CA ALA A 189 0.80 2.73 5.49
C ALA A 189 -0.39 2.61 6.46
N PRO A 190 -1.25 1.57 6.35
CA PRO A 190 -1.12 0.35 5.52
C PRO A 190 -1.71 0.47 4.11
N SER A 191 -2.13 1.67 3.69
CA SER A 191 -2.53 1.94 2.31
C SER A 191 -1.38 2.58 1.55
N SER A 192 -1.26 2.24 0.28
CA SER A 192 -0.52 3.05 -0.68
C SER A 192 -1.41 4.20 -1.18
N ASP A 193 -2.20 4.88 -0.36
CA ASP A 193 -2.93 6.09 -0.78
C ASP A 193 -3.21 7.02 0.41
N HIS A 194 -3.79 8.19 0.13
CA HIS A 194 -4.31 9.10 1.15
C HIS A 194 -5.75 8.73 1.49
N ASP A 195 -5.91 7.58 2.14
CA ASP A 195 -7.21 6.99 2.46
C ASP A 195 -8.08 7.97 3.26
N ALA A 196 -9.35 8.06 2.87
CA ALA A 196 -10.34 8.84 3.61
C ALA A 196 -10.88 8.04 4.80
N MET A 197 -11.05 8.73 5.92
CA MET A 197 -11.73 8.20 7.10
C MET A 197 -13.24 8.40 6.97
N ALA A 198 -14.01 7.47 7.52
CA ALA A 198 -15.46 7.59 7.62
C ALA A 198 -15.85 8.25 8.94
N ARG A 199 -16.92 9.05 8.93
CA ARG A 199 -17.53 9.58 10.16
C ARG A 199 -18.52 8.56 10.74
N LEU A 200 -18.47 8.31 12.05
CA LEU A 200 -19.39 7.40 12.72
C LEU A 200 -20.72 8.12 13.00
N GLY A 201 -21.68 7.98 12.08
CA GLY A 201 -22.93 8.74 12.12
C GLY A 201 -22.66 10.25 12.13
N ASP A 202 -23.39 10.99 12.95
CA ASP A 202 -23.22 12.43 13.13
C ASP A 202 -22.33 12.81 14.34
N SER A 203 -21.54 11.85 14.84
CA SER A 203 -20.66 12.05 16.01
C SER A 203 -19.37 12.80 15.68
N ASP A 204 -18.54 13.05 16.70
CA ASP A 204 -17.20 13.61 16.52
C ASP A 204 -16.13 12.56 16.16
N VAL A 205 -16.52 11.31 15.90
CA VAL A 205 -15.60 10.19 15.63
C VAL A 205 -15.41 9.95 14.15
N TRP A 206 -14.20 10.16 13.68
CA TRP A 206 -13.72 9.73 12.38
C TRP A 206 -12.85 8.48 12.54
N TYR A 207 -13.04 7.49 11.67
CA TYR A 207 -12.30 6.23 11.75
C TYR A 207 -11.95 5.64 10.37
N ARG A 208 -10.91 4.82 10.36
CA ARG A 208 -10.60 3.93 9.24
C ARG A 208 -9.94 2.67 9.79
N SER A 209 -10.49 1.52 9.45
CA SER A 209 -9.99 0.22 9.90
C SER A 209 -9.27 -0.52 8.77
N TYR A 210 -8.18 -1.19 9.12
CA TYR A 210 -7.43 -2.06 8.25
C TYR A 210 -7.20 -3.38 8.94
N ARG A 211 -7.29 -4.46 8.17
CA ARG A 211 -6.85 -5.77 8.61
C ARG A 211 -5.39 -5.94 8.18
N VAL A 212 -4.52 -6.20 9.15
CA VAL A 212 -3.07 -6.20 8.94
C VAL A 212 -2.43 -7.38 9.67
N PRO A 213 -1.28 -7.90 9.20
CA PRO A 213 -0.52 -8.87 9.97
C PRO A 213 -0.12 -8.34 11.35
N ALA A 214 -0.14 -9.19 12.37
CA ALA A 214 0.28 -8.88 13.74
C ALA A 214 1.76 -8.44 13.84
N SER A 215 2.54 -8.65 12.77
CA SER A 215 3.92 -8.21 12.63
C SER A 215 4.07 -6.78 12.08
N THR A 216 2.97 -6.03 11.95
CA THR A 216 2.97 -4.71 11.33
C THR A 216 3.80 -3.69 12.10
N ARG A 217 4.67 -2.98 11.36
CA ARG A 217 5.38 -1.78 11.82
C ARG A 217 5.25 -0.69 10.75
N LEU A 218 4.83 0.50 11.17
CA LEU A 218 4.68 1.64 10.27
C LEU A 218 4.74 2.98 11.03
N SER A 219 4.99 4.05 10.28
CA SER A 219 4.78 5.42 10.65
C SER A 219 3.65 6.04 9.80
N TYR A 220 2.94 7.01 10.38
CA TYR A 220 1.78 7.63 9.74
C TYR A 220 1.56 9.06 10.25
N ARG A 221 0.76 9.81 9.48
CA ARG A 221 0.14 11.08 9.89
C ARG A 221 -1.35 11.07 9.61
N LEU A 222 -2.08 11.90 10.33
CA LEU A 222 -3.49 12.18 10.11
C LEU A 222 -3.63 13.63 9.62
N ALA A 223 -4.51 13.86 8.66
CA ALA A 223 -4.75 15.17 8.08
C ALA A 223 -6.25 15.49 8.16
N PRO A 224 -6.70 16.21 9.20
CA PRO A 224 -8.08 16.69 9.26
C PRO A 224 -8.30 17.84 8.29
N ASP A 225 -9.53 18.01 7.84
CA ASP A 225 -10.02 19.15 7.08
C ASP A 225 -9.12 19.51 5.89
N VAL A 226 -8.70 18.48 5.13
CA VAL A 226 -7.86 18.67 3.96
C VAL A 226 -8.61 19.56 2.96
N PRO A 227 -7.97 20.66 2.48
CA PRO A 227 -8.62 21.58 1.56
C PRO A 227 -8.99 20.88 0.24
N ASP A 228 -10.21 21.13 -0.22
CA ASP A 228 -10.63 20.83 -1.59
C ASP A 228 -10.74 22.14 -2.36
N PHE A 229 -10.13 22.19 -3.55
CA PHE A 229 -10.05 23.38 -4.38
C PHE A 229 -9.88 22.99 -5.85
N ASP A 230 -10.22 23.92 -6.75
CA ASP A 230 -10.01 23.73 -8.19
C ASP A 230 -8.50 23.77 -8.51
N GLY A 231 -7.94 22.62 -8.87
CA GLY A 231 -6.51 22.45 -9.09
C GLY A 231 -6.14 21.09 -9.67
N MET A 232 -4.92 20.99 -10.18
CA MET A 232 -4.41 19.74 -10.77
C MET A 232 -4.46 18.60 -9.74
N PRO A 233 -4.69 17.33 -10.15
CA PRO A 233 -4.71 16.20 -9.23
C PRO A 233 -3.46 16.12 -8.33
N SER A 234 -2.29 16.49 -8.83
CA SER A 234 -1.05 16.55 -8.06
C SER A 234 -1.06 17.64 -6.99
N GLN A 235 -1.62 18.82 -7.29
CA GLN A 235 -1.75 19.93 -6.34
C GLN A 235 -2.73 19.57 -5.22
N ARG A 236 -3.92 19.06 -5.59
CA ARG A 236 -4.93 18.59 -4.62
C ARG A 236 -4.40 17.47 -3.75
N ARG A 237 -3.61 16.55 -4.31
CA ARG A 237 -2.95 15.48 -3.54
C ARG A 237 -1.95 16.03 -2.53
N ARG A 238 -1.16 17.05 -2.89
CA ARG A 238 -0.16 17.68 -2.01
C ARG A 238 -0.80 18.54 -0.91
N ALA A 239 -2.03 19.01 -1.11
CA ALA A 239 -2.75 19.82 -0.15
C ALA A 239 -2.94 19.14 1.22
N ILE A 240 -2.92 17.81 1.26
CA ILE A 240 -2.91 17.04 2.51
C ILE A 240 -1.82 17.51 3.48
N LEU A 241 -0.68 17.95 2.96
CA LEU A 241 0.47 18.37 3.77
C LEU A 241 0.18 19.65 4.57
N ALA A 242 -0.85 20.42 4.20
CA ALA A 242 -1.23 21.63 4.93
C ALA A 242 -1.80 21.33 6.32
N THR A 243 -2.38 20.14 6.51
CA THR A 243 -2.99 19.75 7.79
C THR A 243 -2.46 18.41 8.33
N ALA A 244 -1.63 17.71 7.56
CA ALA A 244 -0.99 16.47 8.00
C ALA A 244 -0.15 16.68 9.26
N GLN A 245 -0.50 15.97 10.32
CA GLN A 245 0.12 16.07 11.63
C GLN A 245 0.17 14.70 12.30
N ARG A 246 0.95 14.61 13.36
CA ARG A 246 0.95 13.42 14.21
C ARG A 246 -0.42 13.20 14.84
N ASP A 247 -0.71 11.94 15.12
CA ASP A 247 -1.90 11.52 15.85
C ASP A 247 -1.83 12.04 17.30
N PRO A 248 -2.78 12.89 17.73
CA PRO A 248 -2.81 13.44 19.08
C PRO A 248 -2.96 12.37 20.18
N LEU A 249 -3.50 11.19 19.85
CA LEU A 249 -3.61 10.08 20.80
C LEU A 249 -2.32 9.30 20.95
N ASN A 250 -1.39 9.41 19.99
CA ASN A 250 -0.17 8.61 19.96
C ASN A 250 1.06 9.44 20.39
N PRO A 251 1.57 9.25 21.62
CA PRO A 251 2.73 10.00 22.09
C PRO A 251 4.04 9.56 21.42
N ARG A 252 4.06 8.38 20.77
CA ARG A 252 5.26 7.88 20.11
C ARG A 252 5.41 8.51 18.73
N SER A 253 6.63 8.93 18.44
CA SER A 253 6.94 9.58 17.18
C SER A 253 8.29 9.16 16.61
N PHE A 254 8.44 9.36 15.30
CA PHE A 254 9.68 9.22 14.57
C PHE A 254 9.89 10.46 13.67
N PRO A 255 10.98 11.23 13.87
CA PRO A 255 11.99 11.08 14.92
C PRO A 255 11.41 11.27 16.35
N VAL A 256 12.12 10.78 17.36
CA VAL A 256 11.64 10.71 18.77
C VAL A 256 11.49 12.07 19.47
N LYS A 257 12.03 13.14 18.89
CA LYS A 257 11.96 14.51 19.41
C LYS A 257 11.45 15.45 18.30
N PRO A 258 10.15 15.43 18.01
CA PRO A 258 9.57 16.32 17.02
C PRO A 258 9.55 17.77 17.52
N LEU A 259 9.67 18.72 16.60
CA LEU A 259 9.70 20.16 16.91
C LEU A 259 8.34 20.74 17.32
N ASP A 260 7.26 20.31 16.65
CA ASP A 260 5.89 20.68 16.96
C ASP A 260 4.96 19.50 16.67
N ARG A 261 3.64 19.69 16.46
CA ARG A 261 2.71 18.60 16.10
C ARG A 261 2.73 18.19 14.61
N PHE A 262 3.22 19.06 13.74
CA PHE A 262 3.28 18.87 12.28
C PHE A 262 4.61 18.24 11.82
N ASP A 263 5.64 18.29 12.67
CA ASP A 263 6.92 17.64 12.44
C ASP A 263 6.88 16.12 12.67
N GLY A 264 7.73 15.34 11.99
CA GLY A 264 7.81 13.89 12.18
C GLY A 264 6.50 13.11 11.95
N ASN A 265 6.47 11.84 12.34
CA ASN A 265 5.34 10.92 12.14
C ASN A 265 4.97 10.25 13.47
N SER A 266 3.72 9.86 13.64
CA SER A 266 3.33 8.91 14.70
C SER A 266 3.77 7.51 14.30
N VAL A 267 4.12 6.67 15.27
CA VAL A 267 4.59 5.30 14.99
C VAL A 267 3.71 4.23 15.61
N LEU A 268 3.61 3.10 14.91
CA LEU A 268 2.92 1.90 15.33
C LEU A 268 3.87 0.70 15.19
N GLU A 269 3.92 -0.10 16.25
CA GLU A 269 4.54 -1.42 16.27
C GLU A 269 3.55 -2.37 16.92
N LEU A 270 3.08 -3.37 16.18
CA LEU A 270 2.24 -4.42 16.72
C LEU A 270 3.09 -5.47 17.46
N PRO A 271 2.51 -6.25 18.39
CA PRO A 271 3.27 -7.12 19.29
C PRO A 271 4.18 -8.16 18.62
N ALA A 272 3.86 -8.61 17.40
CA ALA A 272 4.69 -9.57 16.66
C ALA A 272 5.65 -8.91 15.66
N ALA A 273 5.79 -7.57 15.69
CA ALA A 273 6.74 -6.87 14.82
C ALA A 273 8.18 -7.30 15.17
N PRO A 274 9.03 -7.63 14.17
CA PRO A 274 10.41 -8.06 14.43
C PRO A 274 11.19 -7.01 15.23
N PRO A 275 12.04 -7.40 16.19
CA PRO A 275 12.82 -6.44 16.98
C PRO A 275 13.80 -5.65 16.10
N GLN A 276 14.07 -4.39 16.47
CA GLN A 276 15.09 -3.56 15.82
C GLN A 276 16.37 -3.58 16.67
N ALA A 277 17.05 -4.72 16.73
CA ALA A 277 18.07 -4.97 17.75
C ALA A 277 19.29 -4.03 17.69
N TRP A 278 19.53 -3.37 16.56
CA TRP A 278 20.78 -2.65 16.28
C TRP A 278 20.69 -1.12 16.40
N VAL A 279 19.49 -0.56 16.62
CA VAL A 279 19.25 0.89 16.50
C VAL A 279 19.63 1.69 17.73
N GLU A 280 19.67 1.06 18.92
CA GLU A 280 20.01 1.73 20.18
C GLU A 280 21.48 1.48 20.57
N PRO A 281 22.21 2.47 21.10
CA PRO A 281 23.56 2.28 21.60
C PRO A 281 23.63 1.17 22.66
N ARG A 282 24.61 0.27 22.55
CA ARG A 282 24.80 -0.83 23.51
C ARG A 282 25.93 -0.53 24.51
N PRO A 283 25.74 -0.82 25.80
CA PRO A 283 26.81 -0.70 26.80
C PRO A 283 28.02 -1.55 26.43
N GLY A 284 29.22 -1.01 26.61
CA GLY A 284 30.49 -1.71 26.36
C GLY A 284 30.95 -1.74 24.89
N ILE A 285 30.16 -1.20 23.95
CA ILE A 285 30.59 -1.01 22.57
C ILE A 285 31.25 0.36 22.42
N ALA A 286 32.52 0.37 22.02
CA ALA A 286 33.24 1.62 21.75
C ALA A 286 32.72 2.25 20.45
N PRO A 287 32.39 3.56 20.44
CA PRO A 287 31.89 4.22 19.25
C PRO A 287 33.00 4.37 18.19
N GLY A 288 32.61 4.26 16.93
CA GLY A 288 33.46 4.58 15.80
C GLY A 288 33.67 6.09 15.62
N THR A 289 34.54 6.46 14.68
CA THR A 289 34.74 7.85 14.28
C THR A 289 33.88 8.17 13.07
N VAL A 290 33.16 9.30 13.13
CA VAL A 290 32.36 9.84 12.03
C VAL A 290 32.98 11.17 11.58
N GLU A 291 33.21 11.31 10.28
CA GLU A 291 33.81 12.49 9.67
C GLU A 291 33.00 12.91 8.44
N THR A 292 32.43 14.12 8.46
CA THR A 292 31.74 14.69 7.30
C THR A 292 32.70 15.53 6.49
N LEU A 293 32.91 15.17 5.23
CA LEU A 293 33.80 15.86 4.31
C LEU A 293 33.06 16.22 3.04
N ARG A 294 33.52 17.27 2.37
CA ARG A 294 32.90 17.73 1.14
C ARG A 294 33.68 17.27 -0.09
N LEU A 295 32.96 16.76 -1.09
CA LEU A 295 33.52 16.24 -2.33
C LEU A 295 32.90 16.95 -3.53
N ALA A 296 33.71 17.72 -4.25
CA ALA A 296 33.35 18.28 -5.54
C ALA A 296 33.45 17.21 -6.63
N SER A 297 32.41 17.08 -7.45
CA SER A 297 32.32 16.12 -8.54
C SER A 297 32.35 16.81 -9.89
N ARG A 298 33.23 16.34 -10.78
CA ARG A 298 33.26 16.79 -12.18
C ARG A 298 32.21 16.06 -13.00
N GLU A 299 31.98 14.78 -12.71
CA GLU A 299 30.95 13.97 -13.36
C GLU A 299 29.53 14.53 -13.14
N LEU A 300 29.28 15.10 -11.96
CA LEU A 300 27.95 15.61 -11.57
C LEU A 300 27.86 17.14 -11.60
N GLY A 301 28.97 17.85 -11.76
CA GLY A 301 29.01 19.31 -11.81
C GLY A 301 28.51 19.98 -10.52
N ASN A 302 28.61 19.28 -9.39
CA ASN A 302 28.18 19.78 -8.09
C ASN A 302 29.11 19.33 -6.96
N GLU A 303 28.79 19.72 -5.75
CA GLU A 303 29.54 19.36 -4.55
C GLU A 303 28.56 18.77 -3.52
N ARG A 304 29.00 17.75 -2.77
CA ARG A 304 28.16 17.08 -1.79
C ARG A 304 28.93 16.67 -0.54
N ASP A 305 28.18 16.49 0.54
CA ASP A 305 28.71 15.93 1.77
C ASP A 305 28.82 14.40 1.66
N ILE A 306 29.96 13.90 2.12
CA ILE A 306 30.28 12.47 2.26
C ILE A 306 30.62 12.22 3.72
N VAL A 307 29.86 11.35 4.36
CA VAL A 307 30.11 10.94 5.75
C VAL A 307 30.93 9.67 5.74
N LEU A 308 32.16 9.75 6.25
CA LEU A 308 33.04 8.61 6.46
C LEU A 308 32.87 8.09 7.89
N TYR A 309 32.50 6.83 8.03
CA TYR A 309 32.46 6.11 9.29
C TYR A 309 33.60 5.09 9.35
N ARG A 310 34.30 5.04 10.48
CA ARG A 310 35.33 4.03 10.77
C ARG A 310 35.04 3.40 12.13
N PRO A 311 34.91 2.07 12.23
CA PRO A 311 34.63 1.42 13.51
C PRO A 311 35.82 1.60 14.47
N ALA A 312 35.56 1.53 15.78
CA ALA A 312 36.61 1.63 16.80
C ALA A 312 37.76 0.65 16.54
N GLY A 313 38.99 1.14 16.39
CA GLY A 313 40.16 0.31 16.06
C GLY A 313 40.31 -0.04 14.57
N TRP A 314 39.71 0.75 13.67
CA TRP A 314 39.91 0.62 12.23
C TRP A 314 41.38 0.76 11.83
N GLN A 315 41.86 -0.18 11.02
CA GLN A 315 43.18 -0.15 10.40
C GLN A 315 43.02 -0.31 8.88
N PRO A 316 43.37 0.70 8.07
CA PRO A 316 43.29 0.59 6.61
C PRO A 316 44.08 -0.61 6.08
N GLY A 317 43.47 -1.38 5.17
CA GLY A 317 44.11 -2.55 4.55
C GLY A 317 44.21 -3.81 5.44
N ALA A 318 43.70 -3.78 6.68
CA ALA A 318 43.66 -4.98 7.51
C ALA A 318 42.83 -6.10 6.87
N ALA A 319 43.33 -7.34 6.98
CA ALA A 319 42.66 -8.51 6.43
C ALA A 319 41.26 -8.68 7.02
N GLY A 320 40.26 -8.87 6.16
CA GLY A 320 38.88 -9.05 6.60
C GLY A 320 38.05 -7.78 6.68
N ASN A 321 38.65 -6.59 6.47
CA ASN A 321 37.88 -5.35 6.39
C ASN A 321 36.79 -5.42 5.31
N ALA A 322 35.64 -4.84 5.62
CA ALA A 322 34.51 -4.67 4.72
C ALA A 322 34.14 -3.19 4.59
N LEU A 323 33.31 -2.90 3.59
CA LEU A 323 32.86 -1.55 3.28
C LEU A 323 31.35 -1.54 3.02
N VAL A 324 30.66 -0.55 3.55
CA VAL A 324 29.28 -0.23 3.17
C VAL A 324 29.22 1.17 2.56
N VAL A 325 28.62 1.29 1.38
CA VAL A 325 28.33 2.55 0.70
C VAL A 325 26.82 2.71 0.68
N LEU A 326 26.30 3.71 1.40
CA LEU A 326 24.87 3.93 1.56
C LEU A 326 24.47 5.31 1.05
N PHE A 327 23.34 5.38 0.34
CA PHE A 327 22.78 6.65 -0.14
C PHE A 327 21.83 7.27 0.88
N ASP A 328 21.47 8.55 0.68
CA ASP A 328 20.59 9.33 1.55
C ASP A 328 21.21 9.57 2.94
N ALA A 329 22.46 10.02 2.97
CA ALA A 329 23.19 10.30 4.22
C ALA A 329 22.44 11.26 5.16
N GLU A 330 21.66 12.18 4.62
CA GLU A 330 20.81 13.09 5.40
C GLU A 330 19.78 12.34 6.27
N ASN A 331 19.24 11.20 5.81
CA ASN A 331 18.37 10.35 6.63
C ASN A 331 19.20 9.41 7.50
N LEU A 332 20.31 8.86 6.97
CA LEU A 332 21.19 7.92 7.68
C LEU A 332 22.05 8.55 8.79
N ALA A 333 22.12 9.87 8.87
CA ALA A 333 22.76 10.59 9.95
C ALA A 333 21.76 11.10 11.01
N ASN A 334 20.53 11.41 10.60
CA ASN A 334 19.56 12.11 11.46
C ASN A 334 18.39 11.24 11.93
N GLU A 335 17.88 10.36 11.09
CA GLU A 335 16.66 9.58 11.35
C GLU A 335 16.96 8.10 11.60
N VAL A 336 17.89 7.54 10.82
CA VAL A 336 18.44 6.20 11.02
C VAL A 336 19.77 6.34 11.72
N PRO A 337 20.01 5.71 12.88
CA PRO A 337 21.28 5.83 13.59
C PRO A 337 22.33 4.90 12.96
N ALA A 338 22.73 5.15 11.70
CA ALA A 338 23.55 4.21 10.93
C ALA A 338 24.92 3.94 11.55
N SER A 339 25.58 4.95 12.13
CA SER A 339 26.85 4.78 12.85
C SER A 339 26.70 3.88 14.08
N VAL A 340 25.61 4.04 14.85
CA VAL A 340 25.29 3.20 16.01
C VAL A 340 25.01 1.76 15.58
N ILE A 341 24.27 1.57 14.48
CA ILE A 341 24.02 0.24 13.91
C ILE A 341 25.35 -0.43 13.55
N LEU A 342 26.24 0.28 12.86
CA LEU A 342 27.56 -0.25 12.49
C LEU A 342 28.46 -0.52 13.70
N ASP A 343 28.43 0.35 14.71
CA ASP A 343 29.13 0.14 15.99
C ASP A 343 28.65 -1.12 16.68
N ASN A 344 27.34 -1.28 16.84
CA ASN A 344 26.74 -2.44 17.48
C ASN A 344 27.06 -3.74 16.74
N LEU A 345 27.01 -3.71 15.40
CA LEU A 345 27.30 -4.87 14.56
C LEU A 345 28.78 -5.27 14.61
N ALA A 346 29.69 -4.30 14.52
CA ALA A 346 31.13 -4.55 14.61
C ALA A 346 31.54 -4.97 16.02
N GLY A 347 31.05 -4.28 17.05
CA GLY A 347 31.37 -4.50 18.44
C GLY A 347 30.83 -5.83 19.01
N SER A 348 29.71 -6.32 18.47
CA SER A 348 29.19 -7.66 18.79
C SER A 348 29.81 -8.79 17.97
N GLY A 349 30.65 -8.46 16.99
CA GLY A 349 31.25 -9.43 16.08
C GLY A 349 30.28 -10.01 15.03
N ALA A 350 29.08 -9.46 14.91
CA ALA A 350 28.09 -9.83 13.89
C ALA A 350 28.57 -9.48 12.47
N LEU A 351 29.37 -8.41 12.34
CA LEU A 351 30.09 -8.06 11.13
C LEU A 351 31.62 -8.12 11.35
N PRO A 352 32.41 -8.35 10.28
CA PRO A 352 33.80 -7.94 10.29
C PRO A 352 33.92 -6.42 10.53
N ARG A 353 35.14 -5.94 10.79
CA ARG A 353 35.39 -4.49 10.84
C ARG A 353 34.94 -3.86 9.52
N THR A 354 33.91 -3.03 9.59
CA THR A 354 33.22 -2.51 8.40
C THR A 354 33.22 -1.00 8.44
N ALA A 355 33.92 -0.35 7.51
CA ALA A 355 33.86 1.09 7.35
C ALA A 355 32.63 1.50 6.52
N GLY A 356 32.20 2.75 6.65
CA GLY A 356 31.02 3.29 5.99
C GLY A 356 31.32 4.53 5.16
N ILE A 357 30.66 4.64 4.01
CA ILE A 357 30.59 5.85 3.18
C ILE A 357 29.10 6.17 3.02
N LEU A 358 28.62 7.22 3.67
CA LEU A 358 27.25 7.70 3.47
C LEU A 358 27.30 8.88 2.51
N VAL A 359 26.57 8.79 1.40
CA VAL A 359 26.57 9.79 0.33
C VAL A 359 25.32 10.67 0.47
N ALA A 360 25.51 11.96 0.72
CA ALA A 360 24.40 12.91 0.80
C ALA A 360 23.94 13.34 -0.60
N ASN A 361 22.66 13.70 -0.68
CA ASN A 361 22.12 14.40 -1.84
C ASN A 361 22.18 15.92 -1.62
N PRO A 362 22.75 16.71 -2.55
CA PRO A 362 22.73 18.18 -2.43
C PRO A 362 21.32 18.78 -2.28
N SER A 363 20.32 18.15 -2.89
CA SER A 363 18.91 18.56 -2.85
C SER A 363 17.98 17.42 -3.25
N ALA A 364 16.68 17.56 -2.98
CA ALA A 364 15.66 16.63 -3.46
C ALA A 364 15.62 16.53 -5.00
N GLU A 365 15.93 17.63 -5.70
CA GLU A 365 16.03 17.64 -7.18
C GLU A 365 17.23 16.82 -7.65
N SER A 366 18.41 17.01 -7.05
CA SER A 366 19.59 16.21 -7.37
C SER A 366 19.35 14.72 -7.08
N ARG A 367 18.72 14.37 -5.95
CA ARG A 367 18.34 12.99 -5.63
C ARG A 367 17.48 12.38 -6.73
N GLY A 368 16.50 13.12 -7.22
CA GLY A 368 15.59 12.68 -8.30
C GLY A 368 16.27 12.58 -9.68
N ALA A 369 17.34 13.33 -9.92
CA ALA A 369 18.08 13.32 -11.18
C ALA A 369 19.26 12.32 -11.21
N GLU A 370 19.86 12.05 -10.05
CA GLU A 370 21.12 11.31 -9.95
C GLU A 370 20.95 9.84 -9.52
N LEU A 371 20.00 9.55 -8.62
CA LEU A 371 19.82 8.17 -8.12
C LEU A 371 19.09 7.25 -9.12
N PRO A 372 17.97 7.65 -9.76
CA PRO A 372 17.40 6.82 -10.82
C PRO A 372 18.42 6.64 -11.95
N PRO A 373 18.57 5.43 -12.53
CA PRO A 373 19.75 5.01 -13.27
C PRO A 373 20.38 6.10 -14.13
N ASN A 374 21.43 6.72 -13.59
CA ASN A 374 22.16 7.81 -14.20
C ASN A 374 23.62 7.39 -14.44
N PRO A 375 24.08 7.30 -15.70
CA PRO A 375 25.46 6.93 -16.01
C PRO A 375 26.51 7.88 -15.41
N ALA A 376 26.22 9.18 -15.27
CA ALA A 376 27.14 10.13 -14.65
C ALA A 376 27.30 9.87 -13.14
N PHE A 377 26.21 9.51 -12.46
CA PHE A 377 26.28 9.11 -11.06
C PHE A 377 27.07 7.80 -10.88
N ALA A 378 26.86 6.81 -11.75
CA ALA A 378 27.65 5.59 -11.73
C ALA A 378 29.16 5.87 -11.93
N ARG A 379 29.52 6.76 -12.88
CA ARG A 379 30.91 7.18 -13.07
C ARG A 379 31.46 7.95 -11.87
N PHE A 380 30.71 8.88 -11.28
CA PHE A 380 31.11 9.56 -10.04
C PHE A 380 31.51 8.57 -8.94
N LEU A 381 30.71 7.52 -8.73
CA LEU A 381 31.03 6.48 -7.75
C LEU A 381 32.39 5.83 -8.06
N ALA A 382 32.62 5.47 -9.32
CA ALA A 382 33.80 4.70 -9.73
C ALA A 382 35.08 5.52 -9.87
N THR A 383 35.00 6.74 -10.40
CA THR A 383 36.16 7.55 -10.79
C THR A 383 36.51 8.63 -9.76
N GLU A 384 35.55 9.02 -8.92
CA GLU A 384 35.74 10.11 -7.95
C GLU A 384 35.58 9.60 -6.50
N LEU A 385 34.40 9.10 -6.12
CA LEU A 385 34.10 8.75 -4.73
C LEU A 385 34.99 7.62 -4.19
N MET A 386 35.01 6.47 -4.87
CA MET A 386 35.72 5.29 -4.38
C MET A 386 37.25 5.50 -4.34
N PRO A 387 37.89 6.13 -5.35
CA PRO A 387 39.30 6.52 -5.25
C PRO A 387 39.57 7.53 -4.13
N TRP A 388 38.70 8.53 -3.95
CA TRP A 388 38.82 9.55 -2.91
C TRP A 388 38.72 8.95 -1.49
N ALA A 389 37.83 7.97 -1.30
CA ALA A 389 37.68 7.24 -0.04
C ALA A 389 38.88 6.31 0.22
N ARG A 390 39.39 5.64 -0.82
CA ARG A 390 40.60 4.80 -0.74
C ARG A 390 41.81 5.59 -0.27
N ALA A 391 42.01 6.80 -0.79
CA ALA A 391 43.09 7.71 -0.36
C ALA A 391 43.00 8.09 1.13
N ARG A 392 41.82 7.93 1.75
CA ARG A 392 41.55 8.16 3.18
C ARG A 392 41.51 6.88 4.02
N GLY A 393 42.00 5.78 3.45
CA GLY A 393 42.07 4.48 4.11
C GLY A 393 40.71 3.80 4.30
N VAL A 394 39.68 4.19 3.54
CA VAL A 394 38.34 3.61 3.56
C VAL A 394 38.10 2.86 2.25
N TYR A 395 38.37 1.56 2.25
CA TYR A 395 38.20 0.69 1.08
C TYR A 395 38.14 -0.78 1.51
N ALA A 396 37.55 -1.62 0.65
CA ALA A 396 37.56 -3.07 0.72
C ALA A 396 37.51 -3.68 -0.69
N GLU A 397 37.76 -4.98 -0.80
CA GLU A 397 37.57 -5.73 -2.05
C GLU A 397 36.08 -5.79 -2.42
N ALA A 398 35.74 -5.84 -3.71
CA ALA A 398 34.35 -5.83 -4.19
C ALA A 398 33.46 -6.85 -3.48
N ALA A 399 33.94 -8.07 -3.28
CA ALA A 399 33.20 -9.14 -2.59
C ALA A 399 32.82 -8.81 -1.14
N LYS A 400 33.47 -7.81 -0.51
CA LYS A 400 33.22 -7.31 0.85
C LYS A 400 32.72 -5.86 0.86
N THR A 401 32.38 -5.32 -0.31
CA THR A 401 31.75 -4.01 -0.44
C THR A 401 30.27 -4.18 -0.73
N VAL A 402 29.45 -3.60 0.14
CA VAL A 402 28.00 -3.45 -0.08
C VAL A 402 27.74 -2.05 -0.59
N ILE A 403 26.95 -1.92 -1.65
CA ILE A 403 26.28 -0.68 -2.00
C ILE A 403 24.79 -0.81 -1.75
N GLY A 404 24.16 0.19 -1.15
CA GLY A 404 22.76 0.09 -0.79
C GLY A 404 22.05 1.41 -0.52
N GLY A 405 20.73 1.30 -0.35
CA GLY A 405 19.87 2.42 -0.03
C GLY A 405 18.40 2.05 -0.11
N ALA A 406 17.56 3.04 0.17
CA ALA A 406 16.10 2.89 0.12
C ALA A 406 15.50 3.58 -1.11
N SER A 407 14.39 3.07 -1.65
CA SER A 407 13.66 3.73 -2.76
C SER A 407 14.56 3.92 -4.00
N TYR A 408 14.74 5.16 -4.49
CA TYR A 408 15.71 5.46 -5.53
C TYR A 408 17.15 5.08 -5.16
N GLY A 409 17.54 5.11 -3.88
CA GLY A 409 18.85 4.61 -3.45
C GLY A 409 19.01 3.10 -3.70
N GLY A 410 17.96 2.32 -3.44
CA GLY A 410 17.96 0.87 -3.72
C GLY A 410 18.01 0.56 -5.21
N LEU A 411 17.38 1.40 -6.04
CA LEU A 411 17.45 1.34 -7.50
C LEU A 411 18.86 1.72 -8.00
N ALA A 412 19.44 2.81 -7.49
CA ALA A 412 20.78 3.28 -7.80
C ALA A 412 21.84 2.24 -7.45
N ALA A 413 21.70 1.59 -6.30
CA ALA A 413 22.61 0.55 -5.82
C ALA A 413 22.64 -0.65 -6.77
N ALA A 414 21.48 -1.11 -7.22
CA ALA A 414 21.39 -2.19 -8.20
C ALA A 414 22.01 -1.79 -9.54
N HIS A 415 21.77 -0.57 -10.02
CA HIS A 415 22.39 -0.06 -11.25
C HIS A 415 23.92 0.06 -11.12
N ALA A 416 24.42 0.56 -9.99
CA ALA A 416 25.85 0.65 -9.71
C ALA A 416 26.51 -0.73 -9.64
N GLY A 417 25.86 -1.73 -9.02
CA GLY A 417 26.34 -3.11 -9.01
C GLY A 417 26.43 -3.72 -10.42
N LEU A 418 25.46 -3.42 -11.30
CA LEU A 418 25.51 -3.86 -12.69
C LEU A 418 26.65 -3.20 -13.49
N ARG A 419 26.90 -1.90 -13.26
CA ARG A 419 27.89 -1.12 -14.03
C ARG A 419 29.32 -1.27 -13.51
N HIS A 420 29.50 -1.44 -12.20
CA HIS A 420 30.79 -1.45 -11.52
C HIS A 420 30.93 -2.65 -10.56
N PRO A 421 30.78 -3.90 -11.04
CA PRO A 421 30.91 -5.10 -10.21
C PRO A 421 32.34 -5.27 -9.64
N GLU A 422 33.33 -4.62 -10.22
CA GLU A 422 34.71 -4.55 -9.73
C GLU A 422 34.87 -3.70 -8.44
N LEU A 423 33.86 -2.90 -8.10
CA LEU A 423 33.80 -2.10 -6.87
C LEU A 423 32.75 -2.62 -5.89
N PHE A 424 31.62 -3.11 -6.40
CA PHE A 424 30.45 -3.46 -5.61
C PHE A 424 30.02 -4.91 -5.87
N GLY A 425 30.47 -5.83 -5.02
CA GLY A 425 30.10 -7.25 -5.11
C GLY A 425 28.80 -7.60 -4.41
N ASN A 426 28.22 -6.69 -3.62
CA ASN A 426 26.97 -6.89 -2.91
C ASN A 426 26.06 -5.66 -3.07
N VAL A 427 24.78 -5.89 -3.38
CA VAL A 427 23.73 -4.87 -3.47
C VAL A 427 22.72 -5.11 -2.35
N TYR A 428 22.41 -4.07 -1.59
CA TYR A 428 21.31 -4.07 -0.63
C TYR A 428 20.25 -3.03 -1.03
N SER A 429 19.06 -3.50 -1.40
CA SER A 429 17.95 -2.65 -1.82
C SER A 429 16.78 -2.76 -0.84
N GLN A 430 16.47 -1.68 -0.14
CA GLN A 430 15.27 -1.56 0.70
C GLN A 430 14.19 -0.84 -0.10
N SER A 431 13.11 -1.53 -0.46
CA SER A 431 11.98 -0.94 -1.19
C SER A 431 12.42 -0.23 -2.47
N GLY A 432 13.28 -0.87 -3.27
CA GLY A 432 13.85 -0.26 -4.47
C GLY A 432 12.78 0.18 -5.47
N SER A 433 12.93 1.38 -6.05
CA SER A 433 11.98 1.96 -7.01
C SER A 433 12.08 1.32 -8.40
N PHE A 434 11.99 -0.01 -8.47
CA PHE A 434 12.16 -0.78 -9.70
C PHE A 434 11.03 -0.58 -10.72
N TRP A 435 9.94 0.12 -10.36
CA TRP A 435 8.94 0.61 -11.30
C TRP A 435 9.45 1.69 -12.27
N TRP A 436 10.57 2.35 -11.94
CA TRP A 436 11.08 3.50 -12.68
C TRP A 436 11.44 3.17 -14.15
N SER A 437 11.28 4.16 -15.02
CA SER A 437 11.75 4.16 -16.40
C SER A 437 12.20 5.56 -16.84
N PRO A 438 13.13 5.67 -17.82
CA PRO A 438 13.51 6.95 -18.37
C PRO A 438 12.40 7.51 -19.27
N GLY A 439 12.01 8.77 -19.03
CA GLY A 439 11.04 9.47 -19.87
C GLY A 439 9.66 8.80 -19.89
N ARG A 440 9.25 8.30 -21.06
CA ARG A 440 7.95 7.64 -21.30
C ARG A 440 8.12 6.16 -21.70
N GLU A 441 9.27 5.57 -21.41
CA GLU A 441 9.49 4.16 -21.66
C GLU A 441 8.65 3.27 -20.73
N GLU A 442 8.53 2.00 -21.11
CA GLU A 442 7.89 0.96 -20.30
C GLU A 442 8.47 0.94 -18.87
N PRO A 443 7.63 0.78 -17.83
CA PRO A 443 8.07 0.65 -16.43
C PRO A 443 9.11 -0.47 -16.27
N GLU A 444 9.90 -0.45 -15.21
CA GLU A 444 10.88 -1.51 -14.93
C GLU A 444 12.07 -1.57 -15.89
N TRP A 445 12.61 -0.39 -16.20
CA TRP A 445 13.78 -0.27 -17.08
C TRP A 445 14.98 -1.06 -16.58
N LEU A 446 15.32 -0.97 -15.29
CA LEU A 446 16.50 -1.65 -14.77
C LEU A 446 16.32 -3.19 -14.77
N THR A 447 15.11 -3.68 -14.56
CA THR A 447 14.79 -5.11 -14.67
C THR A 447 15.08 -5.62 -16.08
N ARG A 448 14.74 -4.85 -17.12
CA ARG A 448 15.07 -5.19 -18.51
C ARG A 448 16.58 -5.14 -18.79
N GLU A 449 17.30 -4.18 -18.22
CA GLU A 449 18.76 -4.12 -18.34
C GLU A 449 19.41 -5.40 -17.78
N PHE A 450 18.98 -5.86 -16.60
CA PHE A 450 19.46 -7.13 -16.04
C PHE A 450 19.10 -8.34 -16.90
N ALA A 451 17.90 -8.38 -17.48
CA ALA A 451 17.49 -9.46 -18.36
C ALA A 451 18.38 -9.53 -19.63
N GLY A 452 18.68 -8.37 -20.22
CA GLY A 452 19.46 -8.23 -21.46
C GLY A 452 20.97 -8.34 -21.29
N ALA A 453 21.51 -8.01 -20.11
CA ALA A 453 22.96 -8.00 -19.87
C ALA A 453 23.54 -9.40 -19.56
N PRO A 454 24.83 -9.63 -19.84
CA PRO A 454 25.59 -10.74 -19.25
C PRO A 454 25.55 -10.68 -17.72
N ALA A 455 25.58 -11.85 -17.07
CA ALA A 455 25.63 -11.90 -15.61
C ALA A 455 26.98 -11.38 -15.09
N VAL A 456 26.95 -10.58 -14.03
CA VAL A 456 28.13 -10.05 -13.32
C VAL A 456 28.24 -10.68 -11.92
N PRO A 457 29.44 -10.72 -11.28
CA PRO A 457 29.63 -11.40 -9.99
C PRO A 457 29.13 -10.57 -8.80
N VAL A 458 27.81 -10.31 -8.76
CA VAL A 458 27.16 -9.50 -7.72
C VAL A 458 26.11 -10.32 -6.98
N ARG A 459 26.06 -10.17 -5.65
CA ARG A 459 25.04 -10.77 -4.78
C ARG A 459 24.00 -9.71 -4.42
N PHE A 460 22.74 -10.09 -4.34
CA PHE A 460 21.65 -9.18 -4.03
C PHE A 460 20.93 -9.58 -2.74
N LEU A 461 20.64 -8.59 -1.90
CA LEU A 461 19.59 -8.63 -0.90
C LEU A 461 18.54 -7.60 -1.27
N LEU A 462 17.31 -8.07 -1.52
CA LEU A 462 16.17 -7.23 -1.89
C LEU A 462 15.11 -7.31 -0.79
N GLU A 463 14.56 -6.17 -0.38
CA GLU A 463 13.48 -6.09 0.60
C GLU A 463 12.33 -5.23 0.07
N ALA A 464 11.09 -5.56 0.42
CA ALA A 464 9.93 -4.74 0.14
C ALA A 464 8.85 -4.86 1.23
N GLY A 465 8.08 -3.81 1.43
CA GLY A 465 6.93 -3.76 2.31
C GLY A 465 5.65 -4.28 1.65
N LEU A 466 4.83 -4.99 2.41
CA LEU A 466 3.53 -5.50 1.96
C LEU A 466 2.55 -4.39 1.54
N TYR A 467 2.70 -3.19 2.09
CA TYR A 467 1.82 -2.05 1.81
C TYR A 467 2.29 -1.18 0.64
N GLU A 468 3.35 -1.58 -0.07
CA GLU A 468 3.92 -0.84 -1.19
C GLU A 468 3.30 -1.25 -2.54
N THR A 469 1.97 -1.30 -2.57
CA THR A 469 1.18 -1.74 -3.72
C THR A 469 1.06 -0.66 -4.81
N GLY A 470 0.77 -1.10 -6.03
CA GLY A 470 0.58 -0.22 -7.18
C GLY A 470 -0.63 0.71 -7.05
N ARG A 471 -0.66 1.77 -7.86
CA ARG A 471 -1.72 2.80 -7.85
C ARG A 471 -2.11 3.17 -9.27
N ALA A 472 -3.41 3.35 -9.53
CA ALA A 472 -3.94 3.90 -10.79
C ALA A 472 -3.37 3.25 -12.08
N GLY A 473 -3.12 1.93 -12.05
CA GLY A 473 -2.56 1.18 -13.18
C GLY A 473 -1.02 1.16 -13.23
N SER A 474 -0.32 1.89 -12.36
CA SER A 474 1.13 1.81 -12.20
C SER A 474 1.53 0.68 -11.25
N PRO A 475 2.61 -0.07 -11.56
CA PRO A 475 3.07 -1.16 -10.71
C PRO A 475 3.67 -0.65 -9.39
N GLY A 476 3.48 -1.41 -8.31
CA GLY A 476 3.98 -1.08 -6.98
C GLY A 476 5.44 -1.48 -6.77
N ILE A 477 6.06 -0.96 -5.71
CA ILE A 477 7.43 -1.37 -5.31
C ILE A 477 7.46 -2.86 -4.96
N LEU A 478 6.44 -3.38 -4.28
CA LEU A 478 6.39 -4.79 -3.92
C LEU A 478 6.45 -5.69 -5.17
N ASP A 479 5.59 -5.44 -6.15
CA ASP A 479 5.48 -6.26 -7.35
C ASP A 479 6.72 -6.13 -8.25
N THR A 480 7.26 -4.92 -8.41
CA THR A 480 8.47 -4.69 -9.22
C THR A 480 9.73 -5.24 -8.56
N THR A 481 9.81 -5.25 -7.22
CA THR A 481 10.89 -5.93 -6.50
C THR A 481 10.79 -7.46 -6.65
N ARG A 482 9.58 -8.03 -6.59
CA ARG A 482 9.34 -9.46 -6.86
C ARG A 482 9.76 -9.83 -8.27
N HIS A 483 9.41 -9.02 -9.26
CA HIS A 483 9.77 -9.26 -10.65
C HIS A 483 11.29 -9.18 -10.88
N LEU A 484 11.96 -8.15 -10.35
CA LEU A 484 13.43 -8.07 -10.42
C LEU A 484 14.10 -9.29 -9.76
N ARG A 485 13.64 -9.71 -8.58
CA ARG A 485 14.12 -10.92 -7.90
C ARG A 485 14.04 -12.14 -8.82
N ASP A 486 12.93 -12.33 -9.51
CA ASP A 486 12.72 -13.49 -10.37
C ASP A 486 13.62 -13.44 -11.61
N VAL A 487 13.79 -12.27 -12.22
CA VAL A 487 14.74 -12.05 -13.34
C VAL A 487 16.17 -12.33 -12.90
N LEU A 488 16.61 -11.81 -11.75
CA LEU A 488 17.95 -12.03 -11.24
C LEU A 488 18.20 -13.53 -10.93
N ARG A 489 17.24 -14.22 -10.32
CA ARG A 489 17.35 -15.67 -10.07
C ARG A 489 17.42 -16.46 -11.35
N ALA A 490 16.59 -16.15 -12.35
CA ALA A 490 16.62 -16.79 -13.67
C ALA A 490 17.97 -16.58 -14.39
N LYS A 491 18.63 -15.44 -14.15
CA LYS A 491 19.97 -15.11 -14.67
C LYS A 491 21.12 -15.75 -13.88
N GLY A 492 20.84 -16.45 -12.77
CA GLY A 492 21.83 -17.16 -11.96
C GLY A 492 22.50 -16.33 -10.86
N TYR A 493 21.97 -15.14 -10.54
CA TYR A 493 22.48 -14.34 -9.42
C TYR A 493 22.13 -14.99 -8.07
N GLN A 494 22.97 -14.77 -7.06
CA GLN A 494 22.60 -15.08 -5.67
C GLN A 494 21.68 -13.97 -5.15
N VAL A 495 20.43 -14.31 -4.83
CA VAL A 495 19.41 -13.35 -4.41
C VAL A 495 18.73 -13.79 -3.12
N ALA A 496 18.99 -13.05 -2.06
CA ALA A 496 18.19 -13.03 -0.85
C ALA A 496 17.01 -12.07 -1.02
N TYR A 497 15.84 -12.45 -0.48
CA TYR A 497 14.62 -11.66 -0.61
C TYR A 497 13.79 -11.73 0.67
N ARG A 498 13.30 -10.58 1.14
CA ARG A 498 12.44 -10.48 2.34
C ARG A 498 11.26 -9.55 2.09
N GLU A 499 10.13 -9.89 2.69
CA GLU A 499 8.93 -9.04 2.73
C GLU A 499 8.59 -8.72 4.18
N PHE A 500 8.13 -7.51 4.43
CA PHE A 500 7.75 -7.07 5.77
C PHE A 500 6.38 -6.42 5.79
N ALA A 501 5.63 -6.60 6.87
CA ALA A 501 4.36 -5.90 7.11
C ALA A 501 4.61 -4.41 7.43
N ALA A 502 5.08 -3.67 6.42
CA ALA A 502 5.49 -2.28 6.49
C ALA A 502 5.19 -1.57 5.16
N GLY A 503 5.25 -0.24 5.19
CA GLY A 503 5.15 0.61 4.00
C GLY A 503 6.51 1.12 3.54
N HIS A 504 6.46 2.18 2.73
CA HIS A 504 7.63 2.90 2.24
C HIS A 504 8.18 3.86 3.32
N ASP A 505 8.87 3.32 4.32
CA ASP A 505 9.02 3.97 5.63
C ASP A 505 10.39 3.77 6.29
N TRP A 506 11.07 4.88 6.59
CA TRP A 506 12.34 4.92 7.33
C TRP A 506 12.26 4.29 8.71
N TYR A 507 11.10 4.36 9.38
CA TYR A 507 10.91 3.72 10.68
C TYR A 507 11.02 2.20 10.60
N HIS A 508 10.67 1.61 9.46
CA HIS A 508 10.93 0.20 9.18
C HIS A 508 12.37 -0.04 8.71
N TRP A 509 12.83 0.70 7.70
CA TRP A 509 14.16 0.49 7.09
C TRP A 509 15.32 0.61 8.07
N ARG A 510 15.22 1.48 9.09
CA ARG A 510 16.22 1.56 10.17
C ARG A 510 16.44 0.22 10.89
N GLY A 511 15.36 -0.56 11.02
CA GLY A 511 15.38 -1.84 11.70
C GLY A 511 15.98 -2.94 10.84
N SER A 512 15.59 -3.02 9.57
CA SER A 512 16.08 -4.09 8.68
C SER A 512 17.52 -3.86 8.22
N LEU A 513 18.02 -2.61 8.22
CA LEU A 513 19.37 -2.27 7.79
C LEU A 513 20.44 -3.18 8.44
N GLY A 514 20.38 -3.34 9.76
CA GLY A 514 21.38 -4.14 10.47
C GLY A 514 21.34 -5.62 10.09
N ASP A 515 20.15 -6.23 10.08
CA ASP A 515 19.97 -7.64 9.75
C ASP A 515 20.27 -7.93 8.28
N GLY A 516 20.07 -6.97 7.38
CA GLY A 516 20.44 -7.08 5.99
C GLY A 516 21.95 -7.02 5.76
N LEU A 517 22.65 -6.14 6.48
CA LEU A 517 24.12 -6.09 6.43
C LEU A 517 24.74 -7.39 6.97
N VAL A 518 24.19 -7.96 8.05
CA VAL A 518 24.63 -9.27 8.57
C VAL A 518 24.48 -10.38 7.54
N GLU A 519 23.39 -10.42 6.77
CA GLU A 519 23.21 -11.45 5.74
C GLU A 519 24.23 -11.34 4.60
N LEU A 520 24.64 -10.11 4.23
CA LEU A 520 25.59 -9.88 3.15
C LEU A 520 27.03 -10.09 3.58
N LEU A 521 27.42 -9.56 4.75
CA LEU A 521 28.80 -9.42 5.22
C LEU A 521 29.13 -10.22 6.49
N GLY A 522 28.14 -10.82 7.16
CA GLY A 522 28.35 -11.60 8.36
C GLY A 522 29.25 -12.81 8.14
N LYS A 523 29.89 -13.28 9.22
CA LYS A 523 30.73 -14.48 9.16
C LYS A 523 29.86 -15.69 8.82
N ARG A 524 30.24 -16.40 7.75
CA ARG A 524 29.66 -17.71 7.40
C ARG A 524 30.37 -18.83 8.14
#